data_AF-A0A965TAG0-F1
#
_entry.id   AF-A0A965TAG0-F1
#
_cell.length_a   1.000
_cell.length_b   1.000
_cell.length_c   1.000
_cell.angle_alpha   90.00
_cell.angle_beta   90.00
_cell.angle_gamma   90.00
#
_symmetry.space_group_name_H-M   'P 1'
#
loop_
_entity.id
_entity.type
_entity.pdbx_description
1 polymer ?
#
loop_
_entity_poly.entity_id
_entity_poly.type
_entity_poly.pdbx_seq_one_letter_code
_entity_poly.pdbx_strand_id
1 'polypeptide(L)'
;MDKKPLIMWEKWVDPFGQDMDEAKWTDYNNDIADIDNISNSEPEDDEEDEEHKIKKYKSIPRNPIKVIASPLGLIPYNEHTASGKIFNFWLGHTNFSVSNKIKNIIEQCDGVEILDIFTRYRFRIAIGKCFNDSEVISAINDNIYESLS
;
A
#
# COMPACT_ATOMS: atom_id res chain seq x y z
N MET A 1 36.56 -2.01 -11.03
CA MET A 1 35.95 -3.12 -10.27
C MET A 1 34.57 -3.31 -10.83
N ASP A 2 34.39 -4.30 -11.71
CA ASP A 2 33.07 -4.64 -12.21
C ASP A 2 32.29 -5.33 -11.09
N LYS A 3 31.28 -4.62 -10.57
CA LYS A 3 30.39 -5.17 -9.55
C LYS A 3 29.48 -6.18 -10.24
N LYS A 4 29.34 -7.37 -9.64
CA LYS A 4 28.40 -8.39 -10.12
C LYS A 4 26.98 -7.80 -10.14
N PRO A 5 26.16 -8.11 -11.17
CA PRO A 5 24.77 -7.68 -11.21
C PRO A 5 24.03 -8.25 -10.00
N LEU A 6 23.22 -7.40 -9.35
CA LEU A 6 22.48 -7.72 -8.14
C LEU A 6 21.08 -7.14 -8.24
N ILE A 7 20.10 -7.93 -7.78
CA ILE A 7 18.72 -7.51 -7.60
C ILE A 7 18.36 -7.76 -6.14
N MET A 8 17.98 -6.71 -5.43
CA MET A 8 17.46 -6.79 -4.08
C MET A 8 15.94 -6.69 -4.14
N TRP A 9 15.26 -7.66 -3.54
CA TRP A 9 13.80 -7.73 -3.55
C TRP A 9 13.22 -7.28 -2.21
N GLU A 10 12.21 -6.43 -2.27
CA GLU A 10 11.47 -5.93 -1.12
C GLU A 10 9.97 -6.16 -1.34
N LYS A 11 9.28 -6.66 -0.33
CA LYS A 11 7.82 -6.80 -0.40
C LYS A 11 7.20 -5.40 -0.43
N TRP A 12 6.36 -5.11 -1.42
CA TRP A 12 5.71 -3.79 -1.44
C TRP A 12 4.64 -3.73 -0.35
N VAL A 13 4.72 -2.67 0.46
CA VAL A 13 3.75 -2.38 1.51
C VAL A 13 2.81 -1.28 1.03
N ASP A 14 1.52 -1.49 1.24
CA ASP A 14 0.49 -0.52 0.89
C ASP A 14 0.51 0.67 1.85
N PRO A 15 0.81 1.90 1.39
CA PRO A 15 0.85 3.08 2.25
C PRO A 15 -0.52 3.43 2.85
N PHE A 16 -1.62 2.89 2.30
CA PHE A 16 -2.97 3.15 2.78
C PHE A 16 -3.58 1.95 3.55
N GLY A 17 -2.80 0.88 3.75
CA GLY A 17 -3.20 -0.36 4.41
C GLY A 17 -3.72 -0.17 5.84
N GLN A 18 -4.34 -1.21 6.39
CA GLN A 18 -4.80 -1.21 7.80
C GLN A 18 -3.64 -1.38 8.78
N ASP A 19 -2.53 -1.97 8.34
CA ASP A 19 -1.29 -2.10 9.11
C ASP A 19 -0.41 -0.85 8.92
N MET A 20 -0.86 0.27 9.48
CA MET A 20 -0.10 1.54 9.51
C MET A 20 1.20 1.46 10.31
N ASP A 21 1.44 0.36 11.04
CA ASP A 21 2.68 0.15 11.80
C ASP A 21 3.89 -0.22 10.91
N GLU A 22 3.66 -0.75 9.69
CA GLU A 22 4.74 -1.05 8.73
C GLU A 22 5.08 0.15 7.83
N ALA A 23 4.14 1.06 7.58
CA ALA A 23 4.34 2.23 6.74
C ALA A 23 4.84 3.45 7.56
N LYS A 24 6.05 3.39 8.10
CA LYS A 24 6.70 4.47 8.90
C LYS A 24 6.98 5.80 8.15
N TRP A 25 6.37 6.07 7.00
CA TRP A 25 6.75 7.22 6.17
C TRP A 25 5.87 8.47 6.36
N THR A 26 4.66 8.40 6.88
CA THR A 26 3.79 9.61 6.92
C THR A 26 3.15 9.86 8.28
N ASP A 27 3.97 10.33 9.24
CA ASP A 27 3.48 11.07 10.41
C ASP A 27 3.00 12.47 9.98
N TYR A 28 1.86 12.51 9.27
CA TYR A 28 1.05 13.73 9.07
C TYR A 28 -0.05 13.86 10.14
N ASN A 29 0.00 13.06 11.21
CA ASN A 29 -1.03 13.02 12.26
C ASN A 29 -0.92 14.13 13.31
N ASN A 30 0.00 15.10 13.18
CA ASN A 30 0.14 16.18 14.16
C ASN A 30 -0.81 17.38 13.97
N ASP A 31 -1.55 17.47 12.86
CA ASP A 31 -2.33 18.69 12.54
C ASP A 31 -3.86 18.53 12.63
N ILE A 32 -4.41 17.38 13.07
CA ILE A 32 -5.89 17.19 13.20
C ILE A 32 -6.40 17.48 14.63
N ALA A 33 -5.52 17.78 15.59
CA ALA A 33 -5.89 17.99 16.99
C ALA A 33 -6.76 19.24 17.26
N ASP A 34 -6.99 20.11 16.27
CA ASP A 34 -7.62 21.42 16.50
C ASP A 34 -9.12 21.51 16.12
N ILE A 35 -9.75 20.44 15.62
CA ILE A 35 -11.18 20.49 15.20
C ILE A 35 -12.15 20.22 16.36
N ASP A 36 -11.71 19.59 17.45
CA ASP A 36 -12.59 19.21 18.57
C ASP A 36 -12.95 20.38 19.52
N ASN A 37 -12.37 21.58 19.34
CA ASN A 37 -12.55 22.72 20.25
C ASN A 37 -13.67 23.71 19.88
N ILE A 38 -14.46 23.48 18.82
CA ILE A 38 -15.48 24.45 18.35
C ILE A 38 -16.90 24.18 18.89
N SER A 39 -17.18 23.03 19.53
CA SER A 39 -18.56 22.67 19.90
C SER A 39 -18.97 22.89 21.36
N ASN A 40 -18.11 23.41 22.24
CA ASN A 40 -18.40 23.52 23.69
C ASN A 40 -18.67 24.97 24.13
N SER A 41 -19.70 25.61 23.57
CA SER A 41 -20.37 26.74 24.22
C SER A 41 -21.76 26.30 24.66
N GLU A 42 -21.86 25.77 25.88
CA GLU A 42 -23.13 25.44 26.55
C GLU A 42 -23.87 26.72 26.95
N PRO A 43 -25.21 26.80 26.81
CA PRO A 43 -26.02 27.64 27.68
C PRO A 43 -26.45 26.84 28.92
N GLU A 44 -26.18 27.42 30.08
CA GLU A 44 -26.66 27.02 31.41
C GLU A 44 -28.21 27.12 31.46
N ASP A 45 -28.88 26.15 32.11
CA ASP A 45 -29.91 26.37 33.16
C ASP A 45 -30.69 25.07 33.53
N ASP A 46 -30.69 24.82 34.84
CA ASP A 46 -31.75 24.36 35.75
C ASP A 46 -32.34 22.92 35.77
N GLU A 47 -31.94 22.23 36.85
CA GLU A 47 -32.72 21.51 37.88
C GLU A 47 -33.76 20.40 37.57
N GLU A 48 -33.47 19.24 38.18
CA GLU A 48 -34.33 18.26 38.86
C GLU A 48 -35.17 17.19 38.09
N ASP A 49 -34.80 15.94 38.45
CA ASP A 49 -35.62 14.75 38.71
C ASP A 49 -36.05 13.72 37.62
N GLU A 50 -35.57 12.51 37.90
CA GLU A 50 -36.15 11.16 37.79
C GLU A 50 -36.42 10.51 36.41
N GLU A 51 -35.62 9.46 36.20
CA GLU A 51 -36.09 8.14 35.79
C GLU A 51 -36.69 7.97 34.38
N HIS A 52 -35.90 8.22 33.31
CA HIS A 52 -36.09 7.46 32.06
C HIS A 52 -34.77 7.10 31.37
N LYS A 53 -34.49 5.80 31.40
CA LYS A 53 -33.48 5.06 30.63
C LYS A 53 -33.61 5.37 29.12
N ILE A 54 -32.94 6.42 28.63
CA ILE A 54 -32.60 6.53 27.21
C ILE A 54 -31.18 6.02 27.05
N LYS A 55 -31.13 4.75 26.68
CA LYS A 55 -29.99 3.95 26.23
C LYS A 55 -28.82 4.82 25.80
N LYS A 56 -27.74 4.77 26.59
CA LYS A 56 -26.37 5.08 26.19
C LYS A 56 -26.13 4.30 24.90
N TYR A 57 -26.35 4.93 23.74
CA TYR A 57 -25.95 4.37 22.46
C TYR A 57 -24.45 4.17 22.60
N LYS A 58 -24.03 2.92 22.80
CA LYS A 58 -22.63 2.53 22.67
C LYS A 58 -22.16 3.19 21.38
N SER A 59 -21.22 4.12 21.51
CA SER A 59 -20.58 4.76 20.38
C SER A 59 -20.19 3.63 19.43
N ILE A 60 -20.90 3.53 18.31
CA ILE A 60 -20.48 2.66 17.23
C ILE A 60 -19.07 3.16 16.91
N PRO A 61 -18.01 2.33 17.00
CA PRO A 61 -16.70 2.75 16.58
C PRO A 61 -16.82 3.10 15.09
N ARG A 62 -16.94 4.39 14.80
CA ARG A 62 -16.94 4.90 13.43
C ARG A 62 -15.49 4.89 13.01
N ASN A 63 -15.00 3.71 12.63
CA ASN A 63 -13.75 3.66 11.86
C ASN A 63 -13.96 4.58 10.65
N PRO A 64 -13.12 5.61 10.46
CA PRO A 64 -13.31 6.55 9.37
C PRO A 64 -13.27 5.79 8.04
N ILE A 65 -14.27 6.04 7.18
CA ILE A 65 -14.32 5.44 5.84
C ILE A 65 -13.20 6.10 5.03
N LYS A 66 -12.15 5.33 4.74
CA LYS A 66 -11.09 5.76 3.83
C LYS A 66 -11.65 5.82 2.40
N VAL A 67 -11.38 6.89 1.65
CA VAL A 67 -11.83 7.08 0.27
C VAL A 67 -10.70 7.60 -0.61
N ILE A 68 -10.67 7.20 -1.88
CA ILE A 68 -9.75 7.71 -2.92
C ILE A 68 -10.52 8.69 -3.80
N ALA A 69 -10.02 9.92 -3.93
CA ALA A 69 -10.53 10.87 -4.92
C ALA A 69 -9.94 10.53 -6.30
N SER A 70 -10.79 10.13 -7.24
CA SER A 70 -10.42 9.86 -8.64
C SER A 70 -11.22 10.77 -9.58
N PRO A 71 -10.80 10.94 -10.85
CA PRO A 71 -11.61 11.63 -11.86
C PRO A 71 -13.01 11.01 -12.07
N LEU A 72 -13.21 9.75 -11.66
CA LEU A 72 -14.48 9.03 -11.71
C LEU A 72 -15.35 9.26 -10.45
N GLY A 73 -14.88 10.06 -9.50
CA GLY A 73 -15.53 10.33 -8.22
C GLY A 73 -14.80 9.73 -7.03
N LEU A 74 -15.47 9.77 -5.87
CA LEU A 74 -14.97 9.20 -4.62
C LEU A 74 -15.17 7.69 -4.63
N ILE A 75 -14.07 6.94 -4.58
CA ILE A 75 -14.07 5.49 -4.52
C ILE A 75 -13.82 5.07 -3.07
N PRO A 76 -14.70 4.27 -2.44
CA PRO A 76 -14.45 3.73 -1.11
C PRO A 76 -13.20 2.87 -1.11
N TYR A 77 -12.27 3.13 -0.18
CA TYR A 77 -11.08 2.32 0.01
C TYR A 77 -11.41 1.12 0.88
N ASN A 78 -11.82 0.03 0.24
CA ASN A 78 -12.09 -1.26 0.86
C ASN A 78 -11.10 -2.33 0.37
N GLU A 79 -11.23 -3.56 0.90
CA GLU A 79 -10.34 -4.68 0.57
C GLU A 79 -10.34 -5.05 -0.92
N HIS A 80 -11.45 -4.78 -1.61
CA HIS A 80 -11.62 -5.06 -3.03
C HIS A 80 -11.08 -3.95 -3.94
N THR A 81 -10.70 -2.80 -3.37
CA THR A 81 -10.07 -1.67 -4.08
C THR A 81 -8.61 -1.44 -3.70
N ALA A 82 -8.16 -2.04 -2.59
CA ALA A 82 -6.79 -1.90 -2.10
C ALA A 82 -5.82 -2.68 -2.99
N SER A 83 -5.00 -1.97 -3.77
CA SER A 83 -4.08 -2.55 -4.74
C SER A 83 -3.12 -3.58 -4.13
N GLY A 84 -2.71 -3.42 -2.87
CA GLY A 84 -1.86 -4.39 -2.15
C GLY A 84 -2.56 -5.69 -1.73
N LYS A 85 -3.89 -5.67 -1.59
CA LYS A 85 -4.68 -6.89 -1.36
C LYS A 85 -5.06 -7.57 -2.68
N ILE A 86 -5.20 -6.80 -3.75
CA ILE A 86 -5.55 -7.32 -5.08
C ILE A 86 -4.33 -7.97 -5.74
N PHE A 87 -3.19 -7.29 -5.73
CA PHE A 87 -1.96 -7.74 -6.38
C PHE A 87 -0.87 -8.01 -5.36
N ASN A 88 -0.10 -9.06 -5.63
CA ASN A 88 1.06 -9.39 -4.83
C ASN A 88 2.29 -8.65 -5.37
N PHE A 89 2.51 -7.43 -4.86
CA PHE A 89 3.57 -6.57 -5.35
C PHE A 89 4.93 -6.81 -4.68
N TRP A 90 5.97 -6.77 -5.50
CA TRP A 90 7.38 -6.81 -5.10
C TRP A 90 8.15 -5.69 -5.77
N LEU A 91 9.05 -5.03 -5.03
CA LEU A 91 10.00 -4.06 -5.57
C LEU A 91 11.35 -4.73 -5.83
N GLY A 92 11.89 -4.49 -7.02
CA GLY A 92 13.24 -4.87 -7.41
C GLY A 92 14.14 -3.64 -7.45
N HIS A 93 15.23 -3.68 -6.67
CA HIS A 93 16.29 -2.68 -6.68
C HIS A 93 17.55 -3.26 -7.32
N THR A 94 17.99 -2.66 -8.43
CA THR A 94 19.11 -3.18 -9.21
C THR A 94 20.34 -2.28 -9.11
N ASN A 95 21.51 -2.87 -9.27
CA ASN A 95 22.77 -2.12 -9.46
C ASN A 95 23.16 -1.96 -10.94
N PHE A 96 22.33 -2.45 -11.86
CA PHE A 96 22.49 -2.33 -13.31
C PHE A 96 21.28 -1.66 -13.92
N SER A 97 21.45 -1.06 -15.11
CA SER A 97 20.36 -0.39 -15.80
C SER A 97 19.35 -1.40 -16.33
N VAL A 98 18.08 -1.25 -15.94
CA VAL A 98 16.95 -1.98 -16.52
C VAL A 98 16.77 -1.50 -17.96
N SER A 99 17.35 -2.24 -18.90
CA SER A 99 17.24 -1.99 -20.34
C SER A 99 15.97 -2.61 -20.90
N ASN A 100 15.61 -2.26 -22.15
CA ASN A 100 14.48 -2.89 -22.84
C ASN A 100 14.64 -4.42 -22.95
N LYS A 101 15.89 -4.93 -23.03
CA LYS A 101 16.16 -6.38 -23.01
C LYS A 101 15.72 -6.99 -21.68
N ILE A 102 16.14 -6.41 -20.56
CA ILE A 102 15.78 -6.88 -19.21
C ILE A 102 14.28 -6.75 -18.97
N LYS A 103 13.67 -5.65 -19.41
CA LYS A 103 12.22 -5.46 -19.36
C LYS A 103 11.49 -6.64 -20.01
N ASN A 104 11.85 -6.97 -21.26
CA ASN A 104 11.20 -8.05 -21.99
C ASN A 104 11.42 -9.41 -21.31
N ILE A 105 12.59 -9.65 -20.71
CA ILE A 105 12.88 -10.88 -19.95
C ILE A 105 11.94 -11.00 -18.74
N ILE A 106 11.72 -9.91 -18.00
CA ILE A 106 10.82 -9.90 -16.85
C ILE A 106 9.37 -10.09 -17.29
N GLU A 107 8.92 -9.41 -18.36
CA GLU A 107 7.54 -9.52 -18.88
C GLU A 107 7.22 -10.92 -19.41
N GLN A 108 8.21 -11.66 -19.89
CA GLN A 108 8.04 -13.02 -20.40
C GLN A 108 8.16 -14.11 -19.32
N CYS A 109 8.48 -13.73 -18.08
CA CYS A 109 8.59 -14.68 -16.99
C CYS A 109 7.20 -15.15 -16.53
N ASP A 110 7.00 -16.46 -16.46
CA ASP A 110 5.77 -17.05 -15.97
C ASP A 110 5.47 -16.57 -14.54
N GLY A 111 4.22 -16.18 -14.30
CA GLY A 111 3.75 -15.67 -13.02
C GLY A 111 3.90 -14.16 -12.82
N VAL A 112 4.57 -13.43 -13.71
CA VAL A 112 4.57 -11.96 -13.69
C VAL A 112 3.30 -11.45 -14.38
N GLU A 113 2.45 -10.74 -13.64
CA GLU A 113 1.21 -10.14 -14.18
C GLU A 113 1.42 -8.68 -14.61
N ILE A 114 2.21 -7.94 -13.84
CA ILE A 114 2.45 -6.51 -14.05
C ILE A 114 3.94 -6.24 -13.89
N LEU A 115 4.49 -5.37 -14.74
CA LEU A 115 5.82 -4.79 -14.59
C LEU A 115 5.73 -3.27 -14.73
N ASP A 116 6.07 -2.55 -13.66
CA ASP A 116 6.16 -1.10 -13.62
C ASP A 116 7.62 -0.67 -13.41
N ILE A 117 8.20 0.04 -14.37
CA ILE A 117 9.57 0.57 -14.24
C ILE A 117 9.49 2.01 -13.75
N PHE A 118 9.94 2.27 -12.53
CA PHE A 118 9.97 3.62 -11.97
C PHE A 118 11.19 4.41 -12.44
N THR A 119 12.34 3.76 -12.43
CA THR A 119 13.63 4.36 -12.79
C THR A 119 14.50 3.32 -13.47
N ARG A 120 15.66 3.75 -13.97
CA ARG A 120 16.67 2.86 -14.54
C ARG A 120 17.16 1.75 -13.61
N TYR A 121 16.95 1.88 -12.30
CA TYR A 121 17.46 0.95 -11.28
C TYR A 121 16.38 0.39 -10.35
N ARG A 122 15.11 0.74 -10.60
CA ARG A 122 14.00 0.34 -9.73
C ARG A 122 12.77 0.04 -10.55
N PHE A 123 12.17 -1.09 -10.25
CA PHE A 123 10.92 -1.53 -10.85
C PHE A 123 10.07 -2.23 -9.79
N ARG A 124 8.79 -2.40 -10.08
CA ARG A 124 7.84 -3.18 -9.29
C ARG A 124 7.23 -4.24 -10.19
N ILE A 125 7.03 -5.42 -9.65
CA ILE A 125 6.27 -6.50 -10.30
C ILE A 125 5.05 -6.86 -9.47
N ALA A 126 3.99 -7.30 -10.13
CA ALA A 126 2.93 -8.07 -9.49
C ALA A 126 3.12 -9.55 -9.85
N ILE A 127 3.09 -10.41 -8.84
CA ILE A 127 3.10 -11.86 -9.04
C ILE A 127 1.66 -12.37 -8.98
N GLY A 128 1.28 -13.20 -9.94
CA GLY A 128 -0.06 -13.77 -9.99
C GLY A 128 -0.33 -14.68 -8.79
N LYS A 129 -1.55 -14.61 -8.23
CA LYS A 129 -1.92 -15.31 -6.99
C LYS A 129 -1.85 -16.84 -7.07
N CYS A 130 -1.84 -17.40 -8.28
CA CYS A 130 -1.70 -18.84 -8.51
C CYS A 130 -0.24 -19.31 -8.62
N PHE A 131 0.73 -18.40 -8.48
CA PHE A 131 2.15 -18.68 -8.56
C PHE A 131 2.83 -18.52 -7.21
N ASN A 132 3.98 -19.18 -7.04
CA ASN A 132 4.81 -19.03 -5.86
C ASN A 132 5.82 -17.90 -6.05
N ASP A 133 5.76 -16.89 -5.19
CA ASP A 133 6.63 -15.70 -5.22
C ASP A 133 8.12 -16.07 -5.31
N SER A 134 8.55 -17.06 -4.52
CA SER A 134 9.96 -17.42 -4.43
C SER A 134 10.47 -18.05 -5.72
N GLU A 135 9.63 -18.85 -6.38
CA GLU A 135 9.95 -19.50 -7.65
C GLU A 135 10.02 -18.47 -8.78
N VAL A 136 9.04 -17.57 -8.85
CA VAL A 136 9.01 -16.50 -9.86
C VAL A 136 10.20 -15.56 -9.70
N ILE A 137 10.51 -15.13 -8.46
CA ILE A 137 11.66 -14.27 -8.18
C ILE A 137 12.98 -14.97 -8.56
N SER A 138 13.13 -16.26 -8.24
CA SER A 138 14.32 -17.02 -8.63
C SER A 138 14.46 -17.08 -10.15
N ALA A 139 13.39 -17.42 -10.86
CA ALA A 139 13.38 -17.50 -12.32
C ALA A 139 13.75 -16.14 -12.97
N ILE A 140 13.23 -15.03 -12.44
CA ILE A 140 13.61 -13.69 -12.92
C ILE A 140 15.11 -13.45 -12.72
N ASN A 141 15.66 -13.75 -11.54
CA ASN A 141 17.07 -13.54 -11.25
C ASN A 141 17.96 -14.36 -12.20
N ASP A 142 17.64 -15.65 -12.37
CA ASP A 142 18.41 -16.57 -13.21
C ASP A 142 18.43 -16.09 -14.68
N ASN A 143 17.27 -15.77 -15.24
CA ASN A 143 17.15 -15.28 -16.62
C ASN A 143 17.88 -13.94 -16.85
N ILE A 144 17.85 -13.04 -15.86
CA ILE A 144 18.55 -11.75 -15.96
C ILE A 144 20.06 -11.93 -15.86
N TYR A 145 20.53 -12.77 -14.92
CA TYR A 145 21.96 -13.01 -14.73
C TYR A 145 22.57 -13.74 -15.92
N GLU A 146 21.85 -14.67 -16.55
CA GLU A 146 22.27 -15.30 -17.80
C GLU A 146 22.38 -14.27 -18.94
N SER A 147 21.43 -13.33 -19.04
CA SER A 147 21.44 -12.27 -20.05
C SER A 147 22.57 -11.24 -19.89
N LEU A 148 23.08 -11.08 -18.67
CA LEU A 148 24.11 -10.10 -18.29
C LEU A 148 25.51 -10.72 -18.14
N SER A 149 25.62 -12.05 -18.15
CA SER A 149 26.89 -12.79 -18.20
C SER A 149 27.49 -12.76 -19.59
#